data_AF-A0A8S3G0T2-F1
#
_entry.id   AF-A0A8S3G0T2-F1
#
_cell.length_a   1.000
_cell.length_b   1.000
_cell.length_c   1.000
_cell.angle_alpha   90.00
_cell.angle_beta   90.00
_cell.angle_gamma   90.00
#
_symmetry.space_group_name_H-M   'P 1'
#
loop_
_entity.id
_entity.type
_entity.pdbx_description
1 polymer ?
#
loop_
_entity_poly.entity_id
_entity_poly.type
_entity_poly.pdbx_seq_one_letter_code
_entity_poly.pdbx_strand_id
1 'polypeptide(L)'
;MKQKTCSFRLTHELREDFDTALQGNNLKEADLKTLTGGARIANIFRERFPFELVKVELQDKDMRNQTVVAIKNIRGFRSGLFTPDEAFEYIVQMQISKFEDPIMKCVDMVASELGTIVHEATSKMKRYPLLRQAAEELLIQYLKEREIAAKQACSAYIQTQLAYINTNNEDFIGFA
;
A
#
# COMPACT_ATOMS: atom_id res chain seq x y z
N MET A 1 -10.79 29.86 -31.70
CA MET A 1 -11.79 29.62 -30.61
C MET A 1 -12.28 28.16 -30.57
N LYS A 2 -12.73 27.54 -31.67
CA LYS A 2 -13.25 26.15 -31.67
C LYS A 2 -12.30 25.06 -31.12
N GLN A 3 -10.99 25.13 -31.36
CA GLN A 3 -10.02 24.16 -30.81
C GLN A 3 -9.86 24.24 -29.28
N LYS A 4 -9.88 25.44 -28.69
CA LYS A 4 -9.75 25.62 -27.23
C LYS A 4 -10.96 25.07 -26.48
N THR A 5 -12.17 25.28 -27.00
CA THR A 5 -13.41 24.73 -26.43
C THR A 5 -13.46 23.20 -26.52
N CYS A 6 -12.93 22.62 -27.59
CA CYS A 6 -12.87 21.17 -27.77
C CYS A 6 -11.85 20.50 -26.82
N SER A 7 -10.69 21.13 -26.61
CA SER A 7 -9.70 20.67 -25.63
C SER A 7 -10.25 20.68 -24.20
N PHE A 8 -10.94 21.74 -23.78
CA PHE A 8 -11.56 21.83 -22.45
C PHE A 8 -12.64 20.75 -22.24
N ARG A 9 -13.46 20.50 -23.27
CA ARG A 9 -14.50 19.47 -23.20
C ARG A 9 -13.92 18.06 -23.04
N LEU A 10 -12.85 17.74 -23.78
CA LEU A 10 -12.17 16.44 -23.68
C LEU A 10 -11.51 16.24 -22.32
N THR A 11 -10.93 17.29 -21.72
CA THR A 11 -10.37 17.20 -20.36
C THR A 11 -11.46 17.02 -19.30
N HIS A 12 -12.64 17.60 -19.51
CA HIS A 12 -13.79 17.41 -18.61
C HIS A 12 -14.34 15.99 -18.71
N GLU A 13 -14.56 15.50 -19.93
CA GLU A 13 -15.02 14.13 -20.20
C GLU A 13 -14.06 13.10 -19.58
N LEU A 14 -12.73 13.30 -19.73
CA LEU A 14 -11.72 12.42 -19.10
C LEU A 14 -11.85 12.36 -17.58
N ARG A 15 -12.06 13.52 -16.94
CA ARG A 15 -12.19 13.61 -15.49
C ARG A 15 -13.44 12.88 -15.02
N GLU A 16 -14.57 13.11 -15.68
CA GLU A 16 -15.84 12.43 -15.34
C GLU A 16 -15.72 10.91 -15.52
N ASP A 17 -15.07 10.45 -16.60
CA ASP A 17 -14.83 9.04 -16.84
C ASP A 17 -13.97 8.41 -15.73
N PHE A 18 -12.91 9.11 -15.31
CA PHE A 18 -12.03 8.67 -14.23
C PHE A 18 -12.77 8.62 -12.87
N ASP A 19 -13.53 9.66 -12.53
CA ASP A 19 -14.34 9.72 -11.30
C ASP A 19 -15.40 8.60 -11.29
N THR A 20 -16.02 8.33 -12.43
CA THR A 20 -17.04 7.28 -12.55
C THR A 20 -16.44 5.88 -12.40
N ALA A 21 -15.24 5.65 -12.95
CA ALA A 21 -14.51 4.39 -12.79
C ALA A 21 -14.05 4.15 -11.35
N LEU A 22 -13.63 5.21 -10.64
CA LEU A 22 -13.29 5.13 -9.22
C LEU A 22 -14.51 4.93 -8.31
N GLN A 23 -15.65 5.54 -8.63
CA GLN A 23 -16.87 5.37 -7.83
C GLN A 23 -17.59 4.05 -8.11
N GLY A 24 -17.25 3.34 -9.19
CA GLY A 24 -17.90 2.09 -9.58
C GLY A 24 -19.29 2.28 -10.19
N ASN A 25 -19.62 3.49 -10.64
CA ASN A 25 -20.94 3.82 -11.21
C ASN A 25 -21.14 3.32 -12.65
N ASN A 26 -20.15 2.61 -13.22
CA ASN A 26 -20.15 2.05 -14.58
C ASN A 26 -20.86 0.68 -14.71
N LEU A 27 -21.87 0.40 -13.88
CA LEU A 27 -22.61 -0.87 -13.87
C LEU A 27 -23.22 -1.28 -15.22
N LYS A 28 -23.45 -0.32 -16.13
CA LYS A 28 -24.03 -0.58 -17.47
C LYS A 28 -23.02 -1.11 -18.49
N GLU A 29 -21.72 -0.92 -18.26
CA GLU A 29 -20.63 -1.34 -19.17
C GLU A 29 -19.67 -2.35 -18.53
N ALA A 30 -19.81 -2.63 -17.23
CA ALA A 30 -18.94 -3.52 -16.48
C ALA A 30 -19.23 -5.02 -16.77
N ASP A 31 -18.18 -5.81 -16.99
CA ASP A 31 -18.27 -7.26 -17.01
C ASP A 31 -18.53 -7.79 -15.58
N LEU A 32 -19.69 -8.42 -15.37
CA LEU A 32 -20.13 -8.96 -14.07
C LEU A 32 -19.20 -10.06 -13.51
N LYS A 33 -18.21 -10.51 -14.29
CA LYS A 33 -17.26 -11.55 -13.91
C LYS A 33 -16.02 -11.03 -13.18
N THR A 34 -15.71 -9.72 -13.26
CA THR A 34 -14.46 -9.18 -12.70
C THR A 34 -14.69 -7.87 -11.96
N LEU A 35 -13.97 -7.68 -10.85
CA LEU A 35 -13.94 -6.40 -10.13
C LEU A 35 -13.09 -5.40 -10.92
N THR A 36 -13.60 -4.19 -11.10
CA THR A 36 -12.93 -3.13 -11.86
C THR A 36 -12.84 -1.84 -11.04
N GLY A 37 -11.81 -1.06 -11.31
CA GLY A 37 -11.64 0.29 -10.81
C GLY A 37 -11.71 0.38 -9.29
N GLY A 38 -12.61 1.21 -8.78
CA GLY A 38 -12.78 1.40 -7.34
C GLY A 38 -13.12 0.13 -6.54
N ALA A 39 -13.89 -0.79 -7.12
CA ALA A 39 -14.25 -2.04 -6.46
C ALA A 39 -13.02 -2.94 -6.27
N ARG A 40 -12.11 -2.95 -7.25
CA ARG A 40 -10.85 -3.70 -7.17
C ARG A 40 -9.87 -3.07 -6.18
N ILE A 41 -9.78 -1.74 -6.13
CA ILE A 41 -9.01 -1.03 -5.09
C ILE A 41 -9.55 -1.36 -3.70
N ALA A 42 -10.87 -1.34 -3.50
CA ALA A 42 -11.49 -1.70 -2.23
C ALA A 42 -11.19 -3.16 -1.85
N ASN A 43 -11.17 -4.07 -2.82
CA ASN A 43 -10.79 -5.46 -2.61
C ASN A 43 -9.32 -5.63 -2.20
N ILE A 44 -8.42 -4.84 -2.79
CA ILE A 44 -7.00 -4.83 -2.40
C ILE A 44 -6.88 -4.49 -0.91
N PHE A 45 -7.57 -3.45 -0.43
CA PHE A 45 -7.50 -3.05 0.98
C PHE A 45 -8.24 -3.97 1.94
N ARG A 46 -9.37 -4.56 1.53
CA ARG A 46 -10.24 -5.35 2.44
C ARG A 46 -9.90 -6.83 2.48
N GLU A 47 -9.38 -7.39 1.38
CA GLU A 47 -9.10 -8.82 1.29
C GLU A 47 -7.62 -9.08 1.12
N ARG A 48 -7.01 -8.45 0.09
CA ARG A 48 -5.64 -8.82 -0.29
C ARG A 48 -4.59 -8.38 0.71
N PHE A 49 -4.69 -7.13 1.18
CA PHE A 49 -3.73 -6.58 2.13
C PHE A 49 -3.79 -7.31 3.48
N PRO A 50 -4.96 -7.50 4.13
CA PRO A 50 -5.07 -8.33 5.33
C PRO A 50 -4.53 -9.75 5.15
N PHE A 51 -4.77 -10.37 3.99
CA PHE A 51 -4.21 -11.68 3.69
C PHE A 51 -2.67 -11.68 3.66
N GLU A 52 -2.03 -10.68 3.04
CA GLU A 52 -0.57 -10.57 3.05
C GLU A 52 -0.02 -10.30 4.46
N LEU A 53 -0.75 -9.57 5.31
CA LEU A 53 -0.38 -9.37 6.72
C LEU A 53 -0.42 -10.68 7.51
N VAL A 54 -1.52 -11.45 7.43
CA VAL A 54 -1.63 -12.76 8.11
C VAL A 54 -0.56 -13.74 7.62
N LYS A 55 -0.19 -13.66 6.35
CA LYS A 55 0.89 -14.49 5.80
C LYS A 55 2.24 -14.23 6.47
N VAL A 56 2.54 -13.00 6.87
CA VAL A 56 3.75 -12.68 7.63
C VAL A 56 3.74 -13.41 8.98
N GLU A 57 2.60 -13.42 9.68
CA GLU A 57 2.45 -14.12 10.97
C GLU A 57 2.66 -15.64 10.83
N LEU A 58 2.09 -16.25 9.78
CA LEU A 58 2.17 -17.70 9.54
C LEU A 58 3.58 -18.20 9.17
N GLN A 59 4.44 -17.31 8.66
CA GLN A 59 5.82 -17.64 8.31
C GLN A 59 6.73 -17.71 9.54
N ASP A 60 6.31 -17.16 10.68
CA ASP A 60 7.16 -17.00 11.86
C ASP A 60 7.08 -18.17 12.85
N LYS A 61 7.18 -19.39 12.32
CA LYS A 61 7.06 -20.63 13.11
C LYS A 61 8.16 -20.82 14.16
N ASP A 62 9.27 -20.10 14.02
CA ASP A 62 10.45 -20.18 14.89
C ASP A 62 10.62 -18.98 15.84
N MET A 63 9.63 -18.10 15.95
CA MET A 63 9.71 -16.87 16.77
C MET A 63 10.14 -17.14 18.22
N ARG A 64 9.66 -18.25 18.81
CA ARG A 64 10.06 -18.67 20.16
C ARG A 64 11.56 -19.01 20.24
N ASN A 65 12.09 -19.73 19.26
CA ASN A 65 13.51 -20.08 19.20
C ASN A 65 14.37 -18.82 19.01
N GLN A 66 13.96 -17.94 18.10
CA GLN A 66 14.64 -16.66 17.86
C GLN A 66 14.67 -15.79 19.12
N THR A 67 13.56 -15.73 19.86
CA THR A 67 13.48 -15.01 21.14
C THR A 67 14.48 -15.56 22.16
N VAL A 68 14.52 -16.89 22.33
CA VAL A 68 15.47 -17.54 23.25
C VAL A 68 16.93 -17.26 22.85
N VAL A 69 17.23 -17.30 21.55
CA VAL A 69 18.57 -17.01 21.03
C VAL A 69 18.94 -15.55 21.22
N ALA A 70 18.05 -14.61 20.91
CA ALA A 70 18.28 -13.18 21.09
C ALA A 70 18.55 -12.82 22.56
N ILE A 71 17.76 -13.36 23.49
CA ILE A 71 17.97 -13.18 24.94
C ILE A 71 19.35 -13.70 25.35
N LYS A 72 19.75 -14.89 24.90
CA LYS A 72 21.06 -15.46 25.22
C LYS A 72 22.21 -14.60 24.68
N ASN A 73 22.08 -14.10 23.45
CA ASN A 73 23.09 -13.27 22.80
C ASN A 73 23.27 -11.92 23.50
N ILE A 74 22.17 -11.23 23.81
CA ILE A 74 22.20 -9.93 24.50
C ILE A 74 22.71 -10.07 25.93
N ARG A 75 22.31 -11.14 26.62
CA ARG A 75 22.80 -11.44 27.97
C ARG A 75 24.31 -11.77 28.01
N GLY A 76 24.84 -12.40 26.96
CA GLY A 76 26.24 -12.79 26.87
C GLY A 76 26.67 -13.72 28.02
N PHE A 77 27.85 -13.47 28.58
CA PHE A 77 28.43 -14.29 29.66
C PHE A 77 27.83 -14.05 31.06
N ARG A 78 26.91 -13.08 31.19
CA ARG A 78 26.39 -12.63 32.50
C ARG A 78 25.23 -13.51 32.97
N SER A 79 25.15 -13.76 34.27
CA SER A 79 24.02 -14.44 34.92
C SER A 79 22.92 -13.44 35.31
N GLY A 80 22.05 -13.03 34.36
CA GLY A 80 20.86 -12.22 34.67
C GLY A 80 19.69 -13.01 35.28
N LEU A 81 19.01 -12.43 36.27
CA LEU A 81 17.77 -12.99 36.81
C LEU A 81 16.54 -12.66 35.93
N PHE A 82 16.59 -11.54 35.21
CA PHE A 82 15.51 -11.02 34.37
C PHE A 82 15.87 -11.04 32.88
N THR A 83 14.85 -11.04 32.02
CA THR A 83 15.01 -10.86 30.57
C THR A 83 15.39 -9.41 30.28
N PRO A 84 16.45 -9.14 29.50
CA PRO A 84 16.82 -7.77 29.13
C PRO A 84 15.74 -7.09 28.27
N ASP A 85 15.40 -5.84 28.58
CA ASP A 85 14.45 -5.03 27.80
C ASP A 85 14.90 -4.86 26.35
N GLU A 86 16.20 -4.74 26.12
CA GLU A 86 16.81 -4.69 24.79
C GLU A 86 16.47 -5.91 23.92
N ALA A 87 16.33 -7.09 24.53
CA ALA A 87 15.96 -8.32 23.80
C ALA A 87 14.50 -8.30 23.38
N PHE A 88 13.63 -7.76 24.22
CA PHE A 88 12.24 -7.54 23.87
C PHE A 88 12.11 -6.52 22.73
N GLU A 89 12.74 -5.36 22.87
CA GLU A 89 12.72 -4.30 21.86
C GLU A 89 13.24 -4.80 20.50
N TYR A 90 14.37 -5.50 20.50
CA TYR A 90 14.95 -6.07 19.29
C TYR A 90 14.00 -7.04 18.57
N ILE A 91 13.36 -7.96 19.32
CA ILE A 91 12.43 -8.92 18.73
C ILE A 91 11.19 -8.21 18.17
N VAL A 92 10.64 -7.23 18.88
CA VAL A 92 9.48 -6.46 18.42
C VAL A 92 9.83 -5.66 17.17
N GLN A 93 10.95 -4.96 17.14
CA GLN A 93 11.44 -4.24 15.95
C GLN A 93 11.62 -5.17 14.75
N MET A 94 12.16 -6.38 14.98
CA MET A 94 12.29 -7.40 13.94
C MET A 94 10.93 -7.90 13.41
N GLN A 95 9.87 -7.91 14.22
CA GLN A 95 8.52 -8.23 13.73
C GLN A 95 7.92 -7.07 12.93
N ILE A 96 8.07 -5.85 13.44
CA ILE A 96 7.54 -4.65 12.78
C ILE A 96 8.15 -4.47 11.38
N SER A 97 9.44 -4.73 11.22
CA SER A 97 10.13 -4.57 9.93
C SER A 97 9.62 -5.51 8.83
N LYS A 98 9.11 -6.70 9.19
CA LYS A 98 8.53 -7.64 8.21
C LYS A 98 7.28 -7.12 7.52
N PHE A 99 6.62 -6.09 8.08
CA PHE A 99 5.44 -5.47 7.48
C PHE A 99 5.75 -4.50 6.35
N GLU A 100 7.03 -4.15 6.12
CA GLU A 100 7.39 -3.25 5.02
C GLU A 100 7.03 -3.83 3.65
N ASP A 101 7.43 -5.07 3.37
CA ASP A 101 7.14 -5.75 2.11
C ASP A 101 5.63 -5.82 1.76
N PRO A 102 4.72 -6.30 2.64
CA PRO A 102 3.29 -6.35 2.32
C PRO A 102 2.67 -4.96 2.13
N ILE A 103 3.16 -3.93 2.84
CA ILE A 103 2.71 -2.54 2.65
C ILE A 103 3.15 -2.03 1.27
N MET A 104 4.41 -2.23 0.88
CA MET A 104 4.91 -1.81 -0.45
C MET A 104 4.14 -2.50 -1.57
N LYS A 105 3.90 -3.79 -1.43
CA LYS A 105 3.11 -4.57 -2.38
C LYS A 105 1.66 -4.07 -2.48
N CYS A 106 1.07 -3.63 -1.37
CA CYS A 106 -0.26 -3.02 -1.39
C CYS A 106 -0.27 -1.74 -2.23
N VAL A 107 0.73 -0.87 -2.05
CA VAL A 107 0.87 0.35 -2.86
C VAL A 107 1.04 0.02 -4.35
N ASP A 108 1.87 -0.97 -4.69
CA ASP A 108 2.06 -1.44 -6.07
C ASP A 108 0.76 -1.91 -6.72
N MET A 109 -0.03 -2.71 -6.00
CA MET A 109 -1.32 -3.22 -6.52
C MET A 109 -2.31 -2.09 -6.78
N VAL A 110 -2.37 -1.09 -5.89
CA VAL A 110 -3.24 0.08 -6.06
C VAL A 110 -2.77 0.96 -7.22
N ALA A 111 -1.46 1.22 -7.32
CA ALA A 111 -0.88 1.99 -8.43
C ALA A 111 -1.12 1.31 -9.78
N SER A 112 -0.97 -0.02 -9.85
CA SER A 112 -1.28 -0.79 -11.05
C SER A 112 -2.74 -0.64 -11.47
N GLU A 113 -3.69 -0.73 -10.53
CA GLU A 113 -5.11 -0.58 -10.83
C GLU A 113 -5.45 0.85 -11.28
N LEU A 114 -4.89 1.87 -10.63
CA LEU A 114 -5.03 3.27 -11.06
C LEU A 114 -4.49 3.48 -12.49
N GLY A 115 -3.38 2.82 -12.84
CA GLY A 115 -2.84 2.84 -14.19
C GLY A 115 -3.79 2.22 -15.22
N THR A 116 -4.46 1.12 -14.87
CA THR A 116 -5.50 0.51 -15.71
C THR A 116 -6.67 1.46 -15.92
N ILE A 117 -7.15 2.14 -14.86
CA ILE A 117 -8.23 3.14 -14.96
C ILE A 117 -7.82 4.29 -15.88
N VAL A 118 -6.60 4.80 -15.76
CA VAL A 118 -6.07 5.86 -16.64
C VAL A 118 -6.12 5.40 -18.10
N HIS A 119 -5.64 4.19 -18.40
CA HIS A 119 -5.63 3.65 -19.76
C HIS A 119 -7.04 3.50 -20.33
N GLU A 120 -7.99 3.00 -19.54
CA GLU A 120 -9.39 2.87 -19.95
C GLU A 120 -10.04 4.22 -20.21
N ALA A 121 -9.81 5.21 -19.34
CA ALA A 121 -10.34 6.56 -19.50
C ALA A 121 -9.77 7.26 -20.75
N THR A 122 -8.46 7.18 -20.99
CA THR A 122 -7.84 7.78 -22.19
C THR A 122 -8.23 7.04 -23.47
N SER A 123 -8.57 5.75 -23.41
CA SER A 123 -9.00 4.97 -24.57
C SER A 123 -10.24 5.53 -25.27
N LYS A 124 -11.08 6.31 -24.56
CA LYS A 124 -12.26 7.00 -25.12
C LYS A 124 -11.89 8.20 -26.01
N MET A 125 -10.65 8.71 -25.93
CA MET A 125 -10.14 9.82 -26.74
C MET A 125 -9.64 9.44 -28.14
N LYS A 126 -10.12 8.33 -28.74
CA LYS A 126 -9.60 7.80 -30.03
C LYS A 126 -9.59 8.81 -31.17
N ARG A 127 -10.48 9.82 -31.12
CA ARG A 127 -10.61 10.88 -32.12
C ARG A 127 -9.39 11.82 -32.17
N TYR A 128 -8.59 11.89 -31.11
CA TYR A 128 -7.41 12.76 -31.00
C TYR A 128 -6.19 11.95 -30.50
N PRO A 129 -5.55 11.13 -31.36
CA PRO A 129 -4.52 10.18 -30.94
C PRO A 129 -3.29 10.83 -30.30
N LEU A 130 -2.84 11.97 -30.83
CA LEU A 130 -1.69 12.71 -30.26
C LEU A 130 -2.00 13.28 -28.87
N LEU A 131 -3.21 13.81 -28.69
CA LEU A 131 -3.66 14.33 -27.39
C LEU A 131 -3.83 13.20 -26.37
N ARG A 132 -4.41 12.08 -26.80
CA ARG A 132 -4.54 10.87 -25.99
C ARG A 132 -3.19 10.42 -25.46
N GLN A 133 -2.20 10.26 -26.36
CA GLN A 133 -0.86 9.81 -25.99
C GLN A 133 -0.21 10.78 -24.98
N ALA A 134 -0.24 12.08 -25.27
CA ALA A 134 0.34 13.08 -24.36
C ALA A 134 -0.36 13.10 -22.99
N ALA A 135 -1.68 12.93 -22.94
CA ALA A 135 -2.44 12.86 -21.69
C ALA A 135 -2.14 11.58 -20.90
N GLU A 136 -2.06 10.44 -21.57
CA GLU A 136 -1.74 9.14 -20.97
C GLU A 136 -0.32 9.14 -20.38
N GLU A 137 0.67 9.62 -21.13
CA GLU A 137 2.05 9.76 -20.66
C GLU A 137 2.15 10.67 -19.42
N LEU A 138 1.49 11.83 -19.44
CA LEU A 138 1.47 12.77 -18.32
C LEU A 138 0.82 12.17 -17.07
N LEU A 139 -0.32 11.49 -17.22
CA LEU A 139 -1.04 10.88 -16.11
C LEU A 139 -0.28 9.69 -15.52
N ILE A 140 0.34 8.85 -16.36
CA ILE A 140 1.17 7.73 -15.88
C ILE A 140 2.41 8.27 -15.15
N GLN A 141 3.06 9.31 -15.68
CA GLN A 141 4.18 9.94 -14.99
C GLN A 141 3.75 10.49 -13.63
N TYR A 142 2.65 11.23 -13.57
CA TYR A 142 2.10 11.76 -12.32
C TYR A 142 1.78 10.63 -11.32
N LEU A 143 1.18 9.54 -11.79
CA LEU A 143 0.87 8.39 -10.95
C LEU A 143 2.14 7.77 -10.36
N LYS A 144 3.20 7.62 -11.16
CA LYS A 144 4.49 7.09 -10.72
C LYS A 144 5.16 7.99 -9.68
N GLU A 145 5.11 9.31 -9.86
CA GLU A 145 5.61 10.26 -8.86
C GLU A 145 4.84 10.14 -7.54
N ARG A 146 3.52 9.96 -7.60
CA ARG A 146 2.67 9.75 -6.41
C ARG A 146 2.89 8.40 -5.75
N GLU A 147 3.12 7.35 -6.52
CA GLU A 147 3.48 6.03 -6.00
C GLU A 147 4.77 6.09 -5.17
N ILE A 148 5.81 6.74 -5.68
CA ILE A 148 7.08 6.93 -4.96
C ILE A 148 6.86 7.69 -3.66
N ALA A 149 6.12 8.80 -3.71
CA ALA A 149 5.81 9.59 -2.50
C ALA A 149 5.01 8.78 -1.46
N ALA A 150 4.05 7.96 -1.91
CA ALA A 150 3.26 7.09 -1.03
C ALA A 150 4.15 6.02 -0.37
N LYS A 151 5.03 5.36 -1.13
CA LYS A 151 6.00 4.39 -0.59
C LYS A 151 6.91 5.03 0.46
N GLN A 152 7.42 6.23 0.19
CA GLN A 152 8.23 6.97 1.16
C GLN A 152 7.46 7.28 2.45
N ALA A 153 6.20 7.71 2.34
CA ALA A 153 5.36 7.95 3.51
C ALA A 153 5.10 6.66 4.32
N CYS A 154 4.86 5.54 3.64
CA CYS A 154 4.70 4.24 4.27
C CYS A 154 5.98 3.77 4.98
N SER A 155 7.15 3.86 4.34
CA SER A 155 8.42 3.55 5.01
C SER A 155 8.66 4.45 6.21
N ALA A 156 8.41 5.76 6.10
CA ALA A 156 8.56 6.69 7.22
C ALA A 156 7.63 6.35 8.40
N TYR A 157 6.41 5.89 8.12
CA TYR A 157 5.50 5.40 9.15
C TYR A 157 6.08 4.17 9.87
N ILE A 158 6.61 3.19 9.15
CA ILE A 158 7.24 2.01 9.74
C ILE A 158 8.47 2.40 10.58
N GLN A 159 9.31 3.31 10.07
CA GLN A 159 10.46 3.83 10.83
C GLN A 159 10.04 4.50 12.13
N THR A 160 8.90 5.18 12.15
CA THR A 160 8.34 5.77 13.38
C THR A 160 7.94 4.68 14.38
N GLN A 161 7.33 3.58 13.91
CA GLN A 161 6.99 2.44 14.78
C GLN A 161 8.24 1.71 15.30
N LEU A 162 9.33 1.67 14.53
CA LEU A 162 10.61 1.09 14.95
C LEU A 162 11.36 1.97 15.96
N ALA A 163 11.22 3.30 15.86
CA ALA A 163 11.94 4.25 16.69
C ALA A 163 11.49 4.27 18.16
N TYR A 164 10.24 3.88 18.44
CA TYR A 164 9.72 3.87 19.81
C TYR A 164 8.62 2.82 19.99
N ILE A 165 8.81 1.92 20.95
CA ILE A 165 7.81 0.95 21.39
C ILE A 165 7.09 1.51 22.62
N ASN A 166 5.79 1.81 22.46
CA ASN A 166 4.98 2.32 23.55
C ASN A 166 4.46 1.19 24.45
N THR A 167 5.17 0.93 25.55
CA THR A 167 4.75 -0.05 26.57
C THR A 167 3.66 0.47 27.51
N ASN A 168 3.28 1.76 27.43
CA ASN A 168 2.17 2.33 28.20
C ASN A 168 0.82 2.25 27.45
N ASN A 169 0.77 1.55 26.31
CA ASN A 169 -0.46 1.36 25.56
C ASN A 169 -1.47 0.50 26.36
N GLU A 170 -2.76 0.87 26.34
CA GLU A 170 -3.81 0.18 27.10
C GLU A 170 -3.99 -1.30 26.69
N ASP A 171 -3.71 -1.62 25.43
CA ASP A 171 -3.76 -2.98 24.89
C ASP A 171 -2.47 -3.78 25.19
N PHE A 172 -1.41 -3.11 25.68
CA PHE A 172 -0.19 -3.78 26.08
C PHE A 172 -0.31 -4.35 27.49
N ILE A 173 -0.75 -5.60 27.58
CA ILE A 173 -0.79 -6.34 28.84
C ILE A 173 0.61 -6.92 29.14
N GLY A 174 1.45 -6.11 29.78
CA GLY A 174 2.79 -6.50 30.26
C GLY A 174 2.91 -6.32 31.77
N PHE A 175 3.53 -7.29 32.45
CA PHE A 175 3.87 -7.32 33.90
C PHE A 175 3.06 -6.38 34.80
N ALA A 176 1.89 -6.85 35.25
CA ALA A 176 1.35 -6.50 36.56
C ALA A 176 2.03 -7.33 37.66
#